data_AF-A0A8I0GE22-F1
#
_entry.id   AF-A0A8I0GE22-F1
#
_cell.length_a   1.000
_cell.length_b   1.000
_cell.length_c   1.000
_cell.angle_alpha   90.00
_cell.angle_beta   90.00
_cell.angle_gamma   90.00
#
_symmetry.space_group_name_H-M   'P 1'
#
loop_
_entity.id
_entity.type
_entity.pdbx_description
1 polymer ?
#
loop_
_entity_poly.entity_id
_entity_poly.type
_entity_poly.pdbx_seq_one_letter_code
_entity_poly.pdbx_strand_id
1 'polypeptide(L)' 'MNRDQFVNAMLTDFNVVSDYFNDPAGTVARFGMSAKESAAFVARDLDALARLGIDGDLVSAALSGAHSKTCPIPV' A
#
# COMPACT_ATOMS: atom_id res chain seq x y z
N MET A 1 -3.23 -7.40 10.81
CA MET A 1 -1.86 -7.27 11.35
C MET A 1 -0.79 -7.11 10.27
N ASN A 2 -0.78 -7.90 9.19
CA ASN A 2 0.21 -7.73 8.11
C ASN A 2 -0.17 -6.71 7.02
N ARG A 3 -1.46 -6.63 6.66
CA ARG A 3 -1.97 -5.65 5.69
C ARG A 3 -1.97 -4.20 6.19
N ASP A 4 -2.25 -4.01 7.47
CA ASP A 4 -2.34 -2.68 8.08
C ASP A 4 -0.96 -2.03 8.16
N GLN A 5 0.07 -2.85 8.39
CA GLN A 5 1.48 -2.43 8.30
C GLN A 5 1.86 -2.02 6.88
N PHE A 6 1.41 -2.74 5.86
CA PHE A 6 1.64 -2.37 4.46
C PHE A 6 0.96 -1.05 4.11
N VAL A 7 -0.31 -0.88 4.47
CA VAL A 7 -1.05 0.37 4.25
C VAL A 7 -0.37 1.54 4.97
N ASN A 8 0.04 1.36 6.23
CA ASN A 8 0.78 2.39 6.96
C ASN A 8 2.12 2.71 6.29
N ALA A 9 2.87 1.69 5.85
CA ALA A 9 4.15 1.88 5.16
C ALA A 9 3.97 2.62 3.82
N MET A 10 2.91 2.33 3.07
CA MET A 10 2.58 3.08 1.85
C MET A 10 2.24 4.56 2.13
N LEU A 11 1.79 4.89 3.34
CA LEU A 11 1.50 6.27 3.75
C LEU A 11 2.72 7.01 4.32
N THR A 12 3.67 6.30 4.93
CA THR A 12 4.76 6.91 5.72
C THR A 12 6.18 6.63 5.23
N ASP A 13 6.40 5.59 4.43
CA ASP A 13 7.74 5.17 3.98
C ASP A 13 7.88 5.30 2.45
N PHE A 14 8.65 6.31 2.03
CA PHE A 14 8.89 6.58 0.62
C PHE A 14 9.60 5.43 -0.10
N ASN A 15 10.45 4.65 0.59
CA ASN A 15 11.13 3.52 -0.03
C ASN A 15 10.13 2.41 -0.36
N VAL A 16 9.17 2.14 0.54
CA VAL A 16 8.11 1.15 0.28
C VAL A 16 7.22 1.58 -0.87
N VAL A 17 6.89 2.88 -0.96
CA VAL A 17 6.12 3.42 -2.08
C VAL A 17 6.89 3.26 -3.40
N SER A 18 8.16 3.68 -3.43
CA SER A 18 9.02 3.54 -4.60
C SER A 18 9.17 2.08 -5.02
N ASP A 19 9.48 1.19 -4.09
CA ASP A 19 9.58 -0.25 -4.33
C ASP A 19 8.25 -0.82 -4.83
N TYR A 20 7.11 -0.40 -4.28
CA TYR A 20 5.81 -0.85 -4.73
C TYR A 20 5.51 -0.40 -6.17
N PHE A 21 5.87 0.82 -6.57
CA PHE A 21 5.67 1.28 -7.94
C PHE A 21 6.62 0.62 -8.95
N ASN A 22 7.79 0.13 -8.51
CA ASN A 22 8.75 -0.59 -9.35
C ASN A 22 8.46 -2.11 -9.42
N ASP A 23 8.13 -2.72 -8.28
CA ASP A 23 7.82 -4.14 -8.11
C ASP A 23 6.71 -4.31 -7.04
N PRO A 24 5.43 -4.19 -7.45
CA PRO A 24 4.30 -4.34 -6.53
C PRO A 24 4.27 -5.71 -5.87
N ALA A 25 4.53 -6.76 -6.65
CA ALA A 25 4.42 -8.15 -6.19
C ALA A 25 5.53 -8.49 -5.19
N GLY A 26 6.77 -8.13 -5.49
CA GLY A 26 7.89 -8.33 -4.57
C GLY A 26 7.77 -7.48 -3.30
N THR A 27 7.24 -6.27 -3.40
CA THR A 27 7.03 -5.40 -2.23
C THR A 27 5.95 -5.95 -1.31
N VAL A 28 4.78 -6.30 -1.85
CA VAL A 28 3.65 -6.88 -1.11
C VAL A 28 4.04 -8.22 -0.46
N ALA A 29 4.86 -9.05 -1.13
CA ALA A 29 5.31 -10.33 -0.59
C ALA A 29 6.13 -10.19 0.72
N ARG A 30 6.84 -9.07 0.93
CA ARG A 30 7.64 -8.81 2.15
C ARG A 30 6.78 -8.71 3.41
N PHE A 31 5.50 -8.38 3.27
CA PHE A 31 4.59 -8.16 4.39
C PHE A 31 3.85 -9.44 4.81
N GLY A 32 4.07 -10.59 4.16
CA GLY A 32 3.47 -11.86 4.59
C GLY A 32 1.94 -11.86 4.57
N MET A 33 1.34 -11.20 3.57
CA MET A 33 -0.11 -11.16 3.36
C MET A 33 -0.63 -12.46 2.74
N SER A 34 -1.92 -12.75 2.90
CA SER A 34 -2.55 -13.90 2.24
C SER A 34 -2.54 -13.74 0.72
N ALA A 35 -2.64 -14.84 -0.04
CA ALA A 35 -2.66 -14.78 -1.50
C ALA A 35 -3.77 -13.87 -2.06
N LYS A 36 -4.94 -13.82 -1.40
CA LYS A 36 -6.05 -12.94 -1.78
C LYS A 36 -5.74 -11.46 -1.53
N GLU A 37 -5.19 -11.14 -0.37
CA GLU A 37 -4.80 -9.76 -0.03
C GLU A 37 -3.68 -9.29 -0.96
N SER A 38 -2.66 -10.12 -1.17
CA SER A 38 -1.55 -9.80 -2.06
C SER A 38 -2.03 -9.56 -3.48
N ALA A 39 -2.92 -10.41 -4.00
CA ALA A 39 -3.50 -10.23 -5.33
C ALA A 39 -4.30 -8.93 -5.42
N ALA A 40 -5.09 -8.59 -4.41
CA ALA A 40 -5.88 -7.36 -4.38
C ALA A 40 -5.00 -6.10 -4.33
N PHE A 41 -3.91 -6.10 -3.55
CA PHE A 41 -2.95 -4.99 -3.51
C PHE A 41 -2.14 -4.87 -4.80
N VAL A 42 -1.71 -5.98 -5.40
CA VAL A 42 -0.98 -5.96 -6.69
C VAL A 42 -1.88 -5.46 -7.82
N ALA A 43 -3.14 -5.90 -7.84
CA ALA A 43 -4.12 -5.47 -8.84
C ALA A 43 -4.67 -4.04 -8.60
N ARG A 44 -4.37 -3.44 -7.44
CA ARG A 44 -4.95 -2.17 -6.97
C ARG A 44 -6.49 -2.20 -6.98
N ASP A 45 -7.06 -3.37 -6.67
CA ASP A 45 -8.49 -3.62 -6.67
C ASP A 45 -9.12 -3.11 -5.37
N LEU A 46 -9.54 -1.85 -5.38
CA LEU A 46 -10.12 -1.18 -4.21
C LEU A 46 -11.40 -1.87 -3.72
N ASP A 47 -12.21 -2.44 -4.63
CA ASP A 47 -13.43 -3.16 -4.28
C ASP A 47 -13.13 -4.49 -3.57
N ALA A 48 -12.12 -5.22 -4.04
CA ALA A 48 -11.64 -6.43 -3.38
C ALA A 48 -11.03 -6.11 -2.00
N LEU A 49 -10.25 -5.03 -1.88
CA LEU A 49 -9.66 -4.58 -0.62
C LEU A 49 -10.73 -4.18 0.40
N ALA A 50 -11.79 -3.47 -0.04
CA ALA A 50 -12.93 -3.12 0.81
C ALA A 50 -13.67 -4.38 1.31
N ARG A 51 -13.90 -5.37 0.43
CA ARG A 51 -14.51 -6.67 0.80
C ARG A 51 -13.66 -7.49 1.78
N LEU A 52 -12.36 -7.26 1.82
CA LEU A 52 -11.43 -7.87 2.78
C LEU A 52 -11.43 -7.15 4.15
N GLY A 53 -12.26 -6.11 4.30
CA GLY A 53 -12.37 -5.32 5.52
C GLY A 53 -11.19 -4.37 5.73
N ILE A 54 -10.56 -3.93 4.64
CA ILE A 54 -9.54 -2.89 4.66
C ILE A 54 -10.26 -1.56 4.41
N ASP A 55 -9.92 -0.54 5.18
CA ASP A 55 -10.49 0.80 5.05
C ASP A 55 -10.20 1.36 3.65
N GLY A 56 -11.27 1.62 2.88
CA GLY A 56 -11.18 2.06 1.49
C GLY A 56 -10.55 3.44 1.34
N ASP A 57 -10.73 4.33 2.31
CA ASP A 57 -10.17 5.68 2.28
C ASP A 57 -8.65 5.62 2.52
N LEU A 58 -8.20 4.79 3.47
CA LEU A 58 -6.78 4.57 3.74
C LEU A 58 -6.06 3.91 2.55
N VAL A 59 -6.70 2.93 1.91
CA VAL A 59 -6.15 2.27 0.72
C VAL A 59 -6.10 3.22 -0.46
N SER A 60 -7.16 4.01 -0.67
CA SER A 60 -7.19 5.02 -1.72
C SER A 60 -6.07 6.04 -1.51
N ALA A 61 -5.87 6.52 -0.29
CA ALA A 61 -4.75 7.41 0.05
C ALA A 61 -3.39 6.75 -0.24
N ALA A 62 -3.16 5.53 0.26
CA ALA A 62 -1.93 4.76 0.09
C ALA A 62 -1.61 4.42 -1.38
N LEU A 63 -2.62 4.10 -2.17
CA LEU A 63 -2.47 3.64 -3.55
C LEU A 63 -2.68 4.75 -4.59
N SER A 64 -3.19 5.93 -4.22
CA SER A 64 -3.42 7.03 -5.17
C SER A 64 -2.15 7.51 -5.86
N GLY A 65 -0.96 7.24 -5.27
CA GLY A 65 0.29 7.84 -5.69
C GLY A 65 0.32 9.37 -5.53
N ALA A 66 -0.71 9.94 -4.88
CA ALA A 66 -0.88 11.37 -4.66
C ALA A 66 -0.08 11.80 -3.42
N HIS A 67 1.22 11.53 -3.41
CA HIS A 67 2.11 12.27 -2.54
C HIS A 67 2.36 13.61 -3.22
N SER A 68 1.84 14.69 -2.65
CA SER A 68 2.23 16.04 -3.04
C SER A 68 3.76 16.13 -2.96
N LYS A 69 4.41 16.89 -3.85
CA LYS A 69 5.88 17.11 -3.85
C LYS A 69 6.45 17.75 -2.57
N THR A 70 5.67 17.81 -1.49
CA THR A 70 5.95 18.40 -0.19
C THR A 70 5.83 17.33 0.89
N CYS A 71 6.74 16.36 0.88
CA CYS A 71 7.09 15.64 2.10
C CYS A 71 8.05 16.57 2.88
N PRO A 72 7.73 17.01 4.10
CA PRO A 72 8.66 17.83 4.88
C PRO A 72 9.81 16.91 5.31
N ILE A 73 10.92 16.99 4.60
CA ILE A 73 12.21 16.54 5.14
C ILE A 73 12.40 17.36 6.42
N PRO A 74 12.54 16.74 7.61
CA PRO A 74 12.84 17.51 8.81
C PRO A 74 14.21 18.16 8.60
N VAL A 75 14.27 19.47 8.79
CA VAL A 75 15.52 20.24 8.87
C VAL A 75 16.35 19.84 10.08
#